data_AF-A0A7S1WEA3-F1
#
_entry.id   AF-A0A7S1WEA3-F1
#
_cell.length_a   1.000
_cell.length_b   1.000
_cell.length_c   1.000
_cell.angle_alpha   90.00
_cell.angle_beta   90.00
_cell.angle_gamma   90.00
#
_symmetry.space_group_name_H-M   'P 1'
#
loop_
_entity.id
_entity.type
_entity.pdbx_description
1 polymer ?
#
loop_
_entity_poly.entity_id
_entity_poly.type
_entity_poly.pdbx_seq_one_letter_code
_entity_poly.pdbx_strand_id
1 'polypeptide(L)'
;QEVCATSRGSPHLLPPAPQPISPMVRAGCTGMVLPLPLLLLQLLLLQACAGSPTPRASGAAATCSLPDADSTAIPGHQLLQRRQGGAFVAGPLAETYQDFVPGQSKRIEGDDFRRLPLAPPDEEQKLWVFGYPSWQDTVISARIATTGSWEGGKVARIRDTFRQTPGDGLNFLDLGGNIGTFTLPIAAFLAKRGGRVFAVEAMPSIAEHLKAGIVENGLRNVDLYSYAIAGPVADNTVAMALGPKNKGGSAVMGNKVHPYRERTESAPLTTLDAMLRVEPGLRRLLVAKIDIEGNEGRALQGAVRLLREVPPCYLLIELKARFLAKAGSSVKEVADVLASAGYDTAKVHAGQDTYWLEQRDLQRCLARLAAGGKPATTA
;
A
#
# COMPACT_ATOMS: atom_id res chain seq x y z
N GLN A 1 16.68 30.14 67.09
CA GLN A 1 15.85 29.12 66.40
C GLN A 1 16.71 28.66 65.23
N GLU A 2 17.73 27.86 65.54
CA GLU A 2 17.73 26.38 65.41
C GLU A 2 17.99 25.95 63.96
N VAL A 3 18.91 25.05 63.60
CA VAL A 3 20.23 24.58 64.07
C VAL A 3 20.75 23.70 62.91
N CYS A 4 22.06 23.67 62.72
CA CYS A 4 22.84 22.83 61.80
C CYS A 4 22.47 21.33 61.78
N ALA A 5 22.75 20.63 60.67
CA ALA A 5 23.66 19.46 60.67
C ALA A 5 23.99 18.93 59.26
N THR A 6 25.28 18.70 59.06
CA THR A 6 25.96 18.06 57.93
C THR A 6 26.32 16.60 58.22
N SER A 7 26.70 15.87 57.15
CA SER A 7 27.65 14.72 57.09
C SER A 7 27.08 13.32 57.37
N ARG A 8 27.59 12.19 56.86
CA ARG A 8 28.55 11.76 55.81
C ARG A 8 28.41 10.22 55.76
N GLY A 9 28.67 9.55 54.64
CA GLY A 9 28.95 8.09 54.63
C GLY A 9 28.79 7.39 53.28
N SER A 10 29.90 7.03 52.65
CA SER A 10 30.05 6.26 51.39
C SER A 10 30.00 4.72 51.62
N PRO A 11 30.46 3.86 50.67
CA PRO A 11 29.82 3.32 49.46
C PRO A 11 29.71 1.77 49.53
N HIS A 12 29.63 1.06 48.38
CA HIS A 12 29.60 -0.41 48.13
C HIS A 12 28.20 -0.96 47.80
N LEU A 13 27.94 -1.81 46.79
CA LEU A 13 28.71 -2.49 45.74
C LEU A 13 27.69 -2.90 44.65
N LEU A 14 28.06 -2.79 43.37
CA LEU A 14 27.31 -3.26 42.20
C LEU A 14 27.19 -4.81 42.18
N PRO A 15 26.07 -5.41 41.73
CA PRO A 15 26.07 -6.78 41.23
C PRO A 15 26.49 -6.84 39.73
N PRO A 16 27.21 -7.88 39.30
CA PRO A 16 27.84 -7.94 37.98
C PRO A 16 26.92 -8.44 36.86
N ALA A 17 27.29 -8.07 35.63
CA ALA A 17 26.68 -8.47 34.37
C ALA A 17 26.85 -9.97 34.03
N PRO A 18 25.95 -10.57 33.25
CA PRO A 18 26.08 -11.95 32.79
C PRO A 18 27.05 -12.06 31.60
N GLN A 19 28.01 -12.97 31.70
CA GLN A 19 28.94 -13.37 30.63
C GLN A 19 28.44 -14.65 29.91
N PRO A 20 28.87 -14.90 28.66
CA PRO A 20 28.24 -15.85 27.74
C PRO A 20 28.72 -17.29 27.94
N ILE A 21 27.81 -18.23 27.72
CA ILE A 21 28.07 -19.67 27.78
C ILE A 21 28.62 -20.14 26.42
N SER A 22 29.85 -20.66 26.42
CA SER A 22 30.40 -21.47 25.32
C SER A 22 30.01 -22.94 25.50
N PRO A 23 29.78 -23.72 24.43
CA PRO A 23 29.85 -25.17 24.51
C PRO A 23 31.20 -25.69 23.98
N MET A 24 31.90 -26.43 24.86
CA MET A 24 33.01 -27.31 24.50
C MET A 24 32.52 -28.60 23.84
N VAL A 25 33.30 -29.04 22.86
CA VAL A 25 33.27 -30.34 22.17
C VAL A 25 33.53 -31.49 23.14
N ARG A 26 32.80 -32.61 23.00
CA ARG A 26 33.35 -33.97 23.18
C ARG A 26 32.66 -34.98 22.25
N ALA A 27 33.51 -35.75 21.58
CA ALA A 27 33.19 -36.85 20.69
C ALA A 27 32.82 -38.14 21.46
N GLY A 28 32.10 -39.04 20.79
CA GLY A 28 31.84 -40.41 21.24
C GLY A 28 31.09 -41.22 20.18
N CYS A 29 31.79 -42.13 19.52
CA CYS A 29 31.37 -43.02 18.43
C CYS A 29 30.37 -44.12 18.85
N THR A 30 29.58 -44.58 17.87
CA THR A 30 29.14 -45.97 17.51
C THR A 30 27.79 -45.82 16.76
N GLY A 31 27.47 -46.36 15.58
CA GLY A 31 28.01 -47.45 14.76
C GLY A 31 26.82 -48.33 14.31
N MET A 32 26.38 -48.22 13.04
CA MET A 32 25.60 -49.18 12.22
C MET A 32 24.98 -48.38 11.03
N VAL A 33 25.31 -48.50 9.74
CA VAL A 33 25.69 -49.56 8.78
C VAL A 33 24.49 -50.31 8.14
N LEU A 34 24.23 -49.92 6.87
CA LEU A 34 23.66 -50.64 5.70
C LEU A 34 22.13 -50.93 5.63
N PRO A 35 21.55 -51.23 4.43
CA PRO A 35 21.96 -50.88 3.05
C PRO A 35 20.81 -50.41 2.11
N LEU A 36 21.22 -49.76 1.02
CA LEU A 36 20.53 -49.73 -0.27
C LEU A 36 20.85 -51.03 -1.05
N PRO A 37 19.99 -51.54 -1.96
CA PRO A 37 20.51 -52.26 -3.11
C PRO A 37 20.06 -51.65 -4.45
N LEU A 38 21.07 -51.48 -5.32
CA LEU A 38 20.96 -51.38 -6.77
C LEU A 38 20.58 -52.74 -7.39
N LEU A 39 19.98 -52.76 -8.59
CA LEU A 39 20.68 -53.12 -9.86
C LEU A 39 19.72 -53.12 -11.08
N LEU A 40 20.11 -52.39 -12.15
CA LEU A 40 20.31 -52.83 -13.56
C LEU A 40 19.15 -53.56 -14.32
N LEU A 41 18.83 -53.37 -15.62
CA LEU A 41 19.60 -53.01 -16.83
C LEU A 41 18.67 -52.98 -18.09
N GLN A 42 19.08 -52.23 -19.15
CA GLN A 42 18.86 -52.47 -20.62
C GLN A 42 17.44 -52.39 -21.24
N LEU A 43 17.17 -52.01 -22.50
CA LEU A 43 17.78 -51.23 -23.61
C LEU A 43 16.73 -51.28 -24.77
N LEU A 44 16.71 -50.24 -25.63
CA LEU A 44 16.37 -50.22 -27.09
C LEU A 44 14.93 -49.99 -27.65
N LEU A 45 14.90 -48.98 -28.55
CA LEU A 45 14.18 -48.81 -29.85
C LEU A 45 12.66 -48.49 -29.79
N LEU A 46 12.10 -47.51 -30.50
CA LEU A 46 12.23 -47.15 -31.92
C LEU A 46 11.85 -45.67 -32.23
N GLN A 47 12.37 -45.21 -33.37
CA GLN A 47 12.14 -43.94 -34.05
C GLN A 47 10.71 -43.77 -34.62
N ALA A 48 10.26 -42.51 -34.75
CA ALA A 48 9.54 -42.05 -35.94
C ALA A 48 9.73 -40.53 -36.12
N CYS A 49 10.62 -40.17 -37.06
CA CYS A 49 10.71 -38.85 -37.69
C CYS A 49 10.35 -39.02 -39.17
N ALA A 50 9.31 -38.34 -39.64
CA ALA A 50 9.04 -37.98 -41.03
C ALA A 50 7.81 -37.03 -41.00
N GLY A 51 7.75 -35.88 -41.65
CA GLY A 51 8.65 -35.22 -42.57
C GLY A 51 8.19 -33.78 -42.79
N SER A 52 9.04 -33.00 -43.44
CA SER A 52 8.67 -31.77 -44.16
C SER A 52 8.87 -32.05 -45.67
N PRO A 53 8.23 -31.31 -46.59
CA PRO A 53 8.83 -30.05 -47.06
C PRO A 53 7.84 -28.93 -47.50
N THR A 54 8.33 -27.70 -47.54
CA THR A 54 7.78 -26.48 -48.22
C THR A 54 8.17 -26.51 -49.74
N PRO A 55 7.99 -25.49 -50.64
CA PRO A 55 7.57 -24.06 -50.49
C PRO A 55 6.77 -23.38 -51.67
N ARG A 56 6.60 -22.03 -51.57
CA ARG A 56 6.32 -20.96 -52.60
C ARG A 56 4.89 -20.80 -53.15
N ALA A 57 4.40 -19.65 -53.64
CA ALA A 57 4.64 -18.19 -53.60
C ALA A 57 3.62 -17.52 -54.57
N SER A 58 3.51 -16.17 -54.55
CA SER A 58 2.73 -15.25 -55.44
C SER A 58 1.25 -15.00 -55.07
N GLY A 59 0.66 -13.82 -55.13
CA GLY A 59 1.06 -12.49 -55.64
C GLY A 59 -0.05 -11.92 -56.53
N ALA A 60 -0.78 -10.88 -56.11
CA ALA A 60 -1.54 -9.98 -57.00
C ALA A 60 -1.94 -8.68 -56.29
N ALA A 61 -1.69 -7.57 -56.96
CA ALA A 61 -1.94 -6.19 -56.56
C ALA A 61 -3.30 -5.68 -57.08
N ALA A 62 -3.91 -4.75 -56.35
CA ALA A 62 -4.92 -3.84 -56.90
C ALA A 62 -4.73 -2.44 -56.28
N THR A 63 -4.62 -1.47 -57.17
CA THR A 63 -4.39 -0.04 -56.97
C THR A 63 -5.69 0.70 -56.58
N CYS A 64 -5.60 1.69 -55.69
CA CYS A 64 -6.43 2.90 -55.73
C CYS A 64 -5.73 4.05 -54.98
N SER A 65 -5.74 5.22 -55.61
CA SER A 65 -4.98 6.43 -55.27
C SER A 65 -5.65 7.32 -54.19
N LEU A 66 -4.82 8.18 -53.59
CA LEU A 66 -5.00 9.10 -52.44
C LEU A 66 -6.09 10.21 -52.61
N PRO A 67 -6.39 11.00 -51.55
CA PRO A 67 -5.52 12.15 -51.21
C PRO A 67 -5.14 12.27 -49.73
N ASP A 68 -4.05 13.02 -49.54
CA ASP A 68 -3.25 13.25 -48.34
C ASP A 68 -3.98 13.92 -47.16
N ALA A 69 -3.60 13.53 -45.94
CA ALA A 69 -3.53 14.42 -44.79
C ALA A 69 -2.48 13.93 -43.78
N ASP A 70 -1.63 14.87 -43.37
CA ASP A 70 -0.40 14.75 -42.60
C ASP A 70 -0.47 14.08 -41.21
N SER A 71 0.71 13.60 -40.82
CA SER A 71 1.28 13.45 -39.46
C SER A 71 1.19 12.09 -38.73
N THR A 72 2.26 11.31 -38.93
CA THR A 72 3.02 10.51 -37.94
C THR A 72 2.27 9.59 -36.97
N ALA A 73 2.15 8.32 -37.37
CA ALA A 73 1.85 7.19 -36.50
C ALA A 73 3.15 6.50 -35.99
N ILE A 74 3.16 6.09 -34.72
CA ILE A 74 4.09 5.09 -34.15
C ILE A 74 3.42 3.71 -34.26
N PRO A 75 4.04 2.67 -34.85
CA PRO A 75 3.40 1.39 -35.11
C PRO A 75 3.51 0.43 -33.91
N GLY A 76 2.42 -0.28 -33.59
CA GLY A 76 2.47 -1.39 -32.64
C GLY A 76 1.16 -1.82 -32.00
N HIS A 77 0.04 -1.86 -32.73
CA HIS A 77 -1.19 -2.51 -32.27
C HIS A 77 -1.52 -3.69 -33.17
N GLN A 78 -1.26 -4.91 -32.70
CA GLN A 78 -1.98 -6.10 -33.18
C GLN A 78 -2.55 -6.87 -32.00
N LEU A 79 -3.84 -7.16 -32.14
CA LEU A 79 -4.74 -7.77 -31.18
C LEU A 79 -4.34 -9.19 -30.81
N LEU A 80 -4.38 -9.49 -29.52
CA LEU A 80 -4.78 -10.81 -29.03
C LEU A 80 -5.93 -10.62 -28.04
N GLN A 81 -7.14 -10.94 -28.49
CA GLN A 81 -8.29 -11.15 -27.63
C GLN A 81 -8.23 -12.57 -27.05
N ARG A 82 -8.22 -12.69 -25.72
CA ARG A 82 -9.00 -13.70 -24.99
C ARG A 82 -9.49 -13.09 -23.67
N ARG A 83 -10.81 -13.04 -23.50
CA ARG A 83 -11.53 -12.53 -22.31
C ARG A 83 -11.53 -13.58 -21.19
N GLN A 84 -11.21 -13.14 -19.96
CA GLN A 84 -11.98 -13.21 -18.71
C GLN A 84 -11.30 -12.23 -17.73
N GLY A 85 -11.86 -11.21 -17.07
CA GLY A 85 -13.23 -10.78 -16.86
C GLY A 85 -13.25 -9.86 -15.63
N GLY A 86 -12.71 -8.64 -15.76
CA GLY A 86 -12.80 -7.52 -14.82
C GLY A 86 -12.14 -6.32 -15.48
N ALA A 87 -12.79 -5.15 -15.50
CA ALA A 87 -12.43 -3.99 -16.33
C ALA A 87 -11.70 -2.92 -15.50
N PHE A 88 -10.76 -2.18 -16.11
CA PHE A 88 -10.32 -0.90 -15.56
C PHE A 88 -11.55 -0.05 -15.21
N VAL A 89 -11.59 0.47 -13.98
CA VAL A 89 -12.75 1.18 -13.47
C VAL A 89 -12.54 2.67 -13.64
N ALA A 90 -13.11 3.24 -14.69
CA ALA A 90 -12.97 4.66 -15.02
C ALA A 90 -13.74 5.60 -14.08
N GLY A 91 -14.74 5.09 -13.36
CA GLY A 91 -15.51 5.80 -12.34
C GLY A 91 -15.61 4.94 -11.09
N PRO A 92 -14.53 4.82 -10.31
CA PRO A 92 -14.51 3.97 -9.13
C PRO A 92 -15.51 4.51 -8.09
N LEU A 93 -16.33 3.63 -7.53
CA LEU A 93 -17.27 4.00 -6.47
C LEU A 93 -16.68 3.65 -5.12
N ALA A 94 -16.76 4.61 -4.19
CA ALA A 94 -16.51 4.34 -2.79
C ALA A 94 -17.62 3.50 -2.18
N GLU A 95 -17.25 2.71 -1.19
CA GLU A 95 -18.16 2.11 -0.23
C GLU A 95 -18.14 2.97 1.04
N THR A 96 -19.32 3.28 1.56
CA THR A 96 -19.53 4.20 2.68
C THR A 96 -20.07 3.45 3.89
N TYR A 97 -20.12 4.13 5.05
CA TYR A 97 -20.67 3.56 6.29
C TYR A 97 -22.04 2.88 6.07
N GLN A 98 -22.93 3.48 5.28
CA GLN A 98 -24.27 2.95 5.01
C GLN A 98 -24.25 1.61 4.26
N ASP A 99 -23.23 1.38 3.43
CA ASP A 99 -23.11 0.16 2.64
C ASP A 99 -22.72 -1.05 3.50
N PHE A 100 -22.14 -0.84 4.68
CA PHE A 100 -21.56 -1.90 5.54
C PHE A 100 -22.49 -2.38 6.67
N VAL A 101 -23.54 -1.62 6.99
CA VAL A 101 -24.42 -1.93 8.15
C VAL A 101 -25.34 -3.13 7.83
N PRO A 102 -25.49 -4.12 8.74
CA PRO A 102 -26.34 -5.29 8.51
C PRO A 102 -27.78 -4.93 8.10
N GLY A 103 -28.29 -5.56 7.05
CA GLY A 103 -29.60 -5.27 6.43
C GLY A 103 -29.51 -4.46 5.12
N GLN A 104 -28.31 -4.00 4.75
CA GLN A 104 -28.01 -3.40 3.45
C GLN A 104 -27.16 -4.36 2.57
N SER A 105 -27.04 -4.06 1.28
CA SER A 105 -26.63 -4.99 0.20
C SER A 105 -25.22 -5.60 0.29
N LYS A 106 -24.30 -5.07 1.10
CA LYS A 106 -22.92 -5.59 1.22
C LYS A 106 -22.63 -6.02 2.66
N ARG A 107 -22.55 -7.33 2.87
CA ARG A 107 -22.26 -7.93 4.18
C ARG A 107 -20.76 -7.86 4.47
N ILE A 108 -20.42 -7.52 5.71
CA ILE A 108 -19.08 -7.73 6.25
C ILE A 108 -18.89 -9.22 6.51
N GLU A 109 -17.89 -9.84 5.87
CA GLU A 109 -17.58 -11.26 6.00
C GLU A 109 -16.19 -11.48 6.62
N GLY A 110 -16.09 -12.38 7.60
CA GLY A 110 -14.84 -12.59 8.32
C GLY A 110 -14.86 -13.71 9.36
N ASP A 111 -14.34 -14.88 8.99
CA ASP A 111 -14.24 -16.03 9.90
C ASP A 111 -13.22 -15.82 11.02
N ASP A 112 -12.21 -14.96 10.78
CA ASP A 112 -11.03 -14.79 11.62
C ASP A 112 -10.92 -13.40 12.27
N PHE A 113 -12.01 -12.64 12.30
CA PHE A 113 -12.00 -11.30 12.85
C PHE A 113 -11.62 -11.29 14.34
N ARG A 114 -10.62 -10.50 14.69
CA ARG A 114 -10.22 -10.22 16.06
C ARG A 114 -10.39 -8.74 16.32
N ARG A 115 -11.33 -8.40 17.19
CA ARG A 115 -11.49 -7.03 17.68
C ARG A 115 -10.33 -6.70 18.61
N LEU A 116 -9.51 -5.73 18.21
CA LEU A 116 -8.30 -5.32 18.91
C LEU A 116 -8.42 -3.86 19.33
N PRO A 117 -7.88 -3.49 20.51
CA PRO A 117 -7.84 -2.12 20.93
C PRO A 117 -6.87 -1.32 20.05
N LEU A 118 -7.30 -0.18 19.54
CA LEU A 118 -6.44 0.82 18.93
C LEU A 118 -6.49 2.06 19.81
N ALA A 119 -5.35 2.43 20.39
CA ALA A 119 -5.16 3.61 21.23
C ALA A 119 -4.42 4.66 20.39
N PRO A 120 -5.14 5.61 19.76
CA PRO A 120 -4.51 6.68 19.03
C PRO A 120 -3.72 7.56 20.02
N PRO A 121 -2.60 8.15 19.61
CA PRO A 121 -1.91 9.14 20.42
C PRO A 121 -2.90 10.22 20.85
N ASP A 122 -2.81 10.71 22.09
CA ASP A 122 -3.58 11.83 22.66
C ASP A 122 -5.10 11.84 22.35
N GLU A 123 -5.74 10.68 22.21
CA GLU A 123 -7.19 10.54 22.25
C GLU A 123 -7.63 9.84 23.54
N GLU A 124 -8.60 10.43 24.24
CA GLU A 124 -9.28 9.79 25.37
C GLU A 124 -10.17 8.63 24.91
N GLN A 125 -10.70 8.70 23.68
CA GLN A 125 -11.55 7.67 23.11
C GLN A 125 -10.71 6.54 22.53
N LYS A 126 -10.91 5.35 23.08
CA LYS A 126 -10.36 4.12 22.54
C LYS A 126 -11.11 3.73 21.27
N LEU A 127 -10.37 3.48 20.19
CA LEU A 127 -10.91 2.95 18.95
C LEU A 127 -10.75 1.43 18.90
N TRP A 128 -11.49 0.81 17.99
CA TRP A 128 -11.42 -0.63 17.75
C TRP A 128 -11.01 -0.89 16.31
N VAL A 129 -10.03 -1.77 16.13
CA VAL A 129 -9.64 -2.28 14.82
C VAL A 129 -9.93 -3.76 14.75
N PHE A 130 -10.36 -4.25 13.59
CA PHE A 130 -10.47 -5.68 13.37
C PHE A 130 -9.19 -6.16 12.72
N GLY A 131 -8.41 -6.95 13.44
CA GLY A 131 -7.21 -7.60 12.93
C GLY A 131 -7.43 -9.09 12.73
N TYR A 132 -6.36 -9.76 12.34
CA TYR A 132 -6.30 -11.21 12.22
C TYR A 132 -5.85 -11.85 13.55
N PRO A 133 -6.05 -13.16 13.75
CA PRO A 133 -5.42 -13.88 14.85
C PRO A 133 -3.91 -13.73 14.77
N SER A 134 -3.24 -13.56 15.90
CA SER A 134 -1.79 -13.29 15.97
C SER A 134 -0.92 -14.39 15.34
N TRP A 135 -1.44 -15.62 15.23
CA TRP A 135 -0.77 -16.72 14.54
C TRP A 135 -0.88 -16.64 13.00
N GLN A 136 -1.83 -15.86 12.47
CA GLN A 136 -1.97 -15.55 11.04
C GLN A 136 -1.33 -14.21 10.65
N ASP A 137 -1.29 -13.25 11.57
CA ASP A 137 -0.59 -11.98 11.41
C ASP A 137 0.27 -11.68 12.63
N THR A 138 1.52 -12.13 12.55
CA THR A 138 2.51 -12.04 13.63
C THR A 138 3.13 -10.66 13.72
N VAL A 139 2.76 -9.73 12.82
CA VAL A 139 3.38 -8.41 12.71
C VAL A 139 2.40 -7.34 13.18
N ILE A 140 1.37 -7.03 12.41
CA ILE A 140 0.50 -5.87 12.70
C ILE A 140 -0.49 -6.22 13.79
N SER A 141 -1.34 -7.22 13.55
CA SER A 141 -2.39 -7.62 14.49
C SER A 141 -1.80 -8.07 15.84
N ALA A 142 -0.71 -8.84 15.83
CA ALA A 142 -0.01 -9.22 17.06
C ALA A 142 0.58 -8.02 17.83
N ARG A 143 1.15 -7.02 17.13
CA ARG A 143 1.67 -5.81 17.77
C ARG A 143 0.56 -4.95 18.37
N ILE A 144 -0.56 -4.80 17.66
CA ILE A 144 -1.72 -4.04 18.17
C ILE A 144 -2.32 -4.75 19.38
N ALA A 145 -2.48 -6.08 19.33
CA ALA A 145 -3.02 -6.84 20.46
C ALA A 145 -2.21 -6.64 21.76
N THR A 146 -0.90 -6.43 21.65
CA THR A 146 0.00 -6.27 22.79
C THR A 146 0.24 -4.82 23.21
N THR A 147 0.23 -3.88 22.26
CA THR A 147 0.61 -2.48 22.52
C THR A 147 -0.51 -1.46 22.32
N GLY A 148 -1.62 -1.88 21.72
CA GLY A 148 -2.70 -1.00 21.30
C GLY A 148 -2.35 -0.04 20.17
N SER A 149 -1.18 -0.17 19.52
CA SER A 149 -0.70 0.80 18.55
C SER A 149 0.06 0.15 17.39
N TRP A 150 -0.07 0.77 16.21
CA TRP A 150 0.77 0.51 15.04
C TRP A 150 1.21 1.86 14.48
N GLU A 151 2.52 2.09 14.40
CA GLU A 151 3.12 3.33 13.88
C GLU A 151 2.51 4.62 14.45
N GLY A 152 2.12 4.63 15.73
CA GLY A 152 1.43 5.74 16.37
C GLY A 152 2.13 7.10 16.21
N GLY A 153 3.47 7.14 16.14
CA GLY A 153 4.20 8.39 15.87
C GLY A 153 3.91 9.01 14.50
N LYS A 154 3.68 8.20 13.46
CA LYS A 154 3.30 8.67 12.12
C LYS A 154 1.85 9.18 12.14
N VAL A 155 0.94 8.48 12.83
CA VAL A 155 -0.45 8.91 13.03
C VAL A 155 -0.51 10.25 13.78
N ALA A 156 0.26 10.41 14.86
CA ALA A 156 0.38 11.65 15.60
C ALA A 156 0.82 12.80 14.68
N ARG A 157 1.88 12.59 13.88
CA ARG A 157 2.38 13.60 12.94
C ARG A 157 1.32 14.06 11.93
N ILE A 158 0.56 13.13 11.34
CA ILE A 158 -0.52 13.47 10.40
C ILE A 158 -1.58 14.33 11.11
N ARG A 159 -2.04 13.88 12.28
CA ARG A 159 -3.05 14.59 13.06
C ARG A 159 -2.58 15.97 13.51
N ASP A 160 -1.34 16.09 13.97
CA ASP A 160 -0.76 17.36 14.39
C ASP A 160 -0.67 18.34 13.21
N THR A 161 -0.38 17.84 12.00
CA THR A 161 -0.43 18.62 10.75
C THR A 161 -1.83 19.19 10.51
N PHE A 162 -2.89 18.39 10.67
CA PHE A 162 -4.26 18.87 10.58
C PHE A 162 -4.62 19.85 11.72
N ARG A 163 -4.13 19.63 12.93
CA ARG A 163 -4.39 20.52 14.08
C ARG A 163 -3.79 21.90 13.85
N GLN A 164 -2.56 21.96 13.33
CA GLN A 164 -1.79 23.18 13.10
C GLN A 164 -2.22 23.92 11.83
N THR A 165 -2.87 23.24 10.89
CA THR A 165 -3.36 23.87 9.66
C THR A 165 -4.74 24.49 9.90
N PRO A 166 -4.90 25.81 9.67
CA PRO A 166 -6.20 26.46 9.77
C PRO A 166 -7.12 26.02 8.62
N GLY A 167 -8.40 25.85 8.93
CA GLY A 167 -9.43 25.47 7.98
C GLY A 167 -10.15 24.17 8.33
N ASP A 168 -11.44 24.15 8.05
CA ASP A 168 -12.31 22.98 8.20
C ASP A 168 -12.43 22.21 6.89
N GLY A 169 -12.92 20.97 6.94
CA GLY A 169 -13.16 20.16 5.75
C GLY A 169 -11.89 19.84 4.95
N LEU A 170 -10.72 19.83 5.60
CA LEU A 170 -9.48 19.30 5.02
C LEU A 170 -9.51 17.78 5.08
N ASN A 171 -9.06 17.14 4.01
CA ASN A 171 -9.21 15.70 3.82
C ASN A 171 -7.87 14.96 3.85
N PHE A 172 -7.95 13.68 4.16
CA PHE A 172 -6.84 12.74 4.18
C PHE A 172 -7.05 11.63 3.15
N LEU A 173 -5.99 11.25 2.44
CA LEU A 173 -5.96 10.06 1.58
C LEU A 173 -5.06 9.00 2.25
N ASP A 174 -5.57 7.79 2.44
CA ASP A 174 -4.81 6.63 2.92
C ASP A 174 -4.75 5.57 1.82
N LEU A 175 -3.72 5.63 0.97
CA LEU A 175 -3.49 4.65 -0.07
C LEU A 175 -2.68 3.48 0.52
N GLY A 176 -3.32 2.31 0.60
CA GLY A 176 -2.87 1.17 1.40
C GLY A 176 -3.39 1.24 2.83
N GLY A 177 -4.70 1.38 2.97
CA GLY A 177 -5.39 1.55 4.26
C GLY A 177 -5.29 0.33 5.19
N ASN A 178 -5.05 -0.86 4.63
CA ASN A 178 -4.91 -2.12 5.36
C ASN A 178 -6.09 -2.31 6.34
N ILE A 179 -5.87 -2.81 7.55
CA ILE A 179 -6.93 -2.94 8.57
C ILE A 179 -7.34 -1.60 9.21
N GLY A 180 -6.79 -0.45 8.79
CA GLY A 180 -7.25 0.87 9.22
C GLY A 180 -6.45 1.53 10.35
N THR A 181 -5.19 1.14 10.56
CA THR A 181 -4.35 1.70 11.64
C THR A 181 -4.06 3.20 11.48
N PHE A 182 -4.14 3.73 10.26
CA PHE A 182 -4.10 5.16 9.95
C PHE A 182 -5.51 5.72 9.70
N THR A 183 -6.30 5.05 8.86
CA THR A 183 -7.65 5.47 8.50
C THR A 183 -8.55 5.77 9.72
N LEU A 184 -8.67 4.83 10.67
CA LEU A 184 -9.61 4.95 11.79
C LEU A 184 -9.29 6.14 12.73
N PRO A 185 -8.05 6.30 13.26
CA PRO A 185 -7.74 7.43 14.14
C PRO A 185 -7.80 8.78 13.43
N ILE A 186 -7.37 8.86 12.16
CA ILE A 186 -7.47 10.12 11.43
C ILE A 186 -8.94 10.46 11.11
N ALA A 187 -9.78 9.47 10.79
CA ALA A 187 -11.21 9.69 10.57
C ALA A 187 -11.93 10.17 11.85
N ALA A 188 -11.65 9.54 13.00
CA ALA A 188 -12.22 9.95 14.28
C ALA A 188 -11.87 11.41 14.63
N PHE A 189 -10.61 11.80 14.39
CA PHE A 189 -10.15 13.17 14.57
C PHE A 189 -10.82 14.15 13.60
N LEU A 190 -10.90 13.80 12.31
CA LEU A 190 -11.45 14.68 11.27
C LEU A 190 -12.98 14.82 11.33
N ALA A 191 -13.69 13.85 11.90
CA ALA A 191 -15.16 13.90 12.03
C ALA A 191 -15.63 15.17 12.75
N LYS A 192 -14.86 15.63 13.75
CA LYS A 192 -15.13 16.85 14.53
C LYS A 192 -14.80 18.14 13.77
N ARG A 193 -14.14 18.05 12.61
CA ARG A 193 -13.64 19.18 11.78
C ARG A 193 -14.28 19.22 10.39
N GLY A 194 -15.29 18.39 10.14
CA GLY A 194 -15.96 18.25 8.84
C GLY A 194 -15.07 17.64 7.75
N GLY A 195 -13.91 17.07 8.09
CA GLY A 195 -12.99 16.43 7.16
C GLY A 195 -13.37 14.97 6.89
N ARG A 196 -12.92 14.47 5.72
CA ARG A 196 -13.13 13.09 5.27
C ARG A 196 -11.81 12.35 5.11
N VAL A 197 -11.88 11.03 5.23
CA VAL A 197 -10.80 10.11 4.87
C VAL A 197 -11.20 9.32 3.63
N PHE A 198 -10.38 9.39 2.60
CA PHE A 198 -10.47 8.54 1.43
C PHE A 198 -9.49 7.38 1.63
N ALA A 199 -9.98 6.21 2.01
CA ALA A 199 -9.16 5.03 2.24
C ALA A 199 -9.16 4.15 1.00
N VAL A 200 -8.01 3.60 0.63
CA VAL A 200 -7.90 2.68 -0.51
C VAL A 200 -7.21 1.41 -0.04
N GLU A 201 -7.87 0.27 -0.19
CA GLU A 201 -7.32 -1.05 0.15
C GLU A 201 -7.62 -2.05 -0.96
N ALA A 202 -6.57 -2.60 -1.57
CA ALA A 202 -6.69 -3.43 -2.75
C ALA A 202 -6.98 -4.90 -2.41
N MET A 203 -6.54 -5.39 -1.25
CA MET A 203 -6.73 -6.77 -0.83
C MET A 203 -8.16 -6.96 -0.29
N PRO A 204 -9.05 -7.69 -0.99
CA PRO A 204 -10.45 -7.79 -0.60
C PRO A 204 -10.64 -8.28 0.84
N SER A 205 -9.95 -9.36 1.22
CA SER A 205 -10.05 -9.89 2.59
C SER A 205 -9.56 -8.94 3.70
N ILE A 206 -8.61 -8.03 3.41
CA ILE A 206 -8.16 -7.00 4.37
C ILE A 206 -9.14 -5.82 4.37
N ALA A 207 -9.71 -5.45 3.22
CA ALA A 207 -10.72 -4.41 3.14
C ALA A 207 -11.94 -4.72 4.03
N GLU A 208 -12.35 -5.98 4.14
CA GLU A 208 -13.43 -6.39 5.06
C GLU A 208 -13.14 -6.10 6.54
N HIS A 209 -11.87 -6.22 6.96
CA HIS A 209 -11.45 -5.85 8.31
C HIS A 209 -11.54 -4.33 8.55
N LEU A 210 -11.15 -3.54 7.54
CA LEU A 210 -11.30 -2.08 7.57
C LEU A 210 -12.77 -1.67 7.64
N LYS A 211 -13.66 -2.29 6.87
CA LYS A 211 -15.11 -2.07 6.92
C LYS A 211 -15.67 -2.31 8.32
N ALA A 212 -15.26 -3.42 8.96
CA ALA A 212 -15.65 -3.71 10.33
C ALA A 212 -15.16 -2.65 11.32
N GLY A 213 -13.92 -2.19 11.17
CA GLY A 213 -13.38 -1.07 11.96
C GLY A 213 -14.18 0.22 11.76
N ILE A 214 -14.55 0.56 10.53
CA ILE A 214 -15.36 1.74 10.22
C ILE A 214 -16.72 1.68 10.91
N VAL A 215 -17.42 0.54 10.81
CA VAL A 215 -18.74 0.34 11.42
C VAL A 215 -18.68 0.39 12.94
N GLU A 216 -17.74 -0.33 13.55
CA GLU A 216 -17.59 -0.43 15.00
C GLU A 216 -17.33 0.91 15.67
N ASN A 217 -16.61 1.81 14.99
CA ASN A 217 -16.33 3.14 15.52
C ASN A 217 -17.35 4.21 15.08
N GLY A 218 -18.40 3.85 14.32
CA GLY A 218 -19.42 4.80 13.89
C GLY A 218 -18.91 5.85 12.87
N LEU A 219 -17.85 5.54 12.12
CA LEU A 219 -17.13 6.52 11.29
C LEU A 219 -17.83 6.76 9.95
N ARG A 220 -18.65 7.81 9.89
CA ARG A 220 -19.45 8.18 8.69
C ARG A 220 -18.71 9.06 7.67
N ASN A 221 -17.48 9.46 8.00
CA ASN A 221 -16.64 10.32 7.18
C ASN A 221 -15.50 9.57 6.48
N VAL A 222 -15.65 8.25 6.28
CA VAL A 222 -14.71 7.41 5.53
C VAL A 222 -15.37 6.93 4.25
N ASP A 223 -14.68 7.16 3.13
CA ASP A 223 -15.01 6.62 1.81
C ASP A 223 -13.95 5.56 1.46
N LEU A 224 -14.35 4.28 1.43
CA LEU A 224 -13.45 3.16 1.18
C LEU A 224 -13.49 2.74 -0.29
N TYR A 225 -12.33 2.74 -0.93
CA TYR A 225 -12.12 2.30 -2.30
C TYR A 225 -11.42 0.95 -2.30
N SER A 226 -12.16 -0.11 -2.60
CA SER A 226 -11.66 -1.49 -2.69
C SER A 226 -11.01 -1.78 -4.06
N TYR A 227 -9.97 -1.01 -4.42
CA TYR A 227 -9.31 -1.08 -5.73
C TYR A 227 -7.78 -1.07 -5.61
N ALA A 228 -7.10 -1.75 -6.53
CA ALA A 228 -5.69 -1.51 -6.79
C ALA A 228 -5.51 -0.19 -7.56
N ILE A 229 -4.48 0.58 -7.20
CA ILE A 229 -4.14 1.83 -7.88
C ILE A 229 -2.86 1.65 -8.69
N ALA A 230 -2.95 1.84 -10.00
CA ALA A 230 -1.81 1.89 -10.91
C ALA A 230 -2.17 2.74 -12.14
N GLY A 231 -1.18 3.40 -12.74
CA GLY A 231 -1.25 3.94 -14.09
C GLY A 231 -1.63 2.84 -15.09
N PRO A 232 -2.14 3.20 -16.28
CA PRO A 232 -2.77 2.25 -17.18
C PRO A 232 -1.82 1.10 -17.52
N VAL A 233 -2.14 -0.08 -16.99
CA VAL A 233 -1.53 -1.36 -17.36
C VAL A 233 -2.41 -2.05 -18.40
N ALA A 234 -1.83 -2.97 -19.17
CA ALA A 234 -2.55 -3.74 -20.20
C ALA A 234 -3.66 -4.63 -19.60
N ASP A 235 -3.52 -5.04 -18.34
CA ASP A 235 -4.43 -5.93 -17.64
C ASP A 235 -5.36 -5.18 -16.69
N ASN A 236 -6.66 -5.47 -16.80
CA ASN A 236 -7.74 -4.70 -16.20
C ASN A 236 -8.05 -5.05 -14.73
N THR A 237 -7.42 -6.10 -14.20
CA THR A 237 -7.46 -6.52 -12.79
C THR A 237 -6.05 -6.86 -12.34
N VAL A 238 -5.78 -6.71 -11.05
CA VAL A 238 -4.48 -7.03 -10.48
C VAL A 238 -4.60 -8.23 -9.54
N ALA A 239 -3.73 -9.22 -9.75
CA ALA A 239 -3.59 -10.32 -8.81
C ALA A 239 -2.83 -9.83 -7.57
N MET A 240 -3.50 -9.91 -6.42
CA MET A 240 -2.96 -9.56 -5.11
C MET A 240 -2.48 -10.82 -4.40
N ALA A 241 -1.31 -10.73 -3.78
CA ALA A 241 -0.72 -11.77 -2.94
C ALA A 241 -0.94 -11.43 -1.46
N LEU A 242 -1.70 -12.29 -0.76
CA LEU A 242 -1.95 -12.14 0.68
C LEU A 242 -0.73 -12.60 1.47
N GLY A 243 -0.17 -11.70 2.27
CA GLY A 243 0.96 -11.99 3.13
C GLY A 243 0.62 -13.10 4.14
N PRO A 244 1.37 -14.23 4.16
CA PRO A 244 0.98 -15.42 4.94
C PRO A 244 1.07 -15.20 6.46
N LYS A 245 2.06 -14.41 6.91
CA LYS A 245 2.32 -14.09 8.33
C LYS A 245 2.38 -12.60 8.65
N ASN A 246 2.44 -11.75 7.62
CA ASN A 246 2.38 -10.31 7.75
C ASN A 246 1.34 -9.80 6.76
N LYS A 247 0.12 -9.53 7.22
CA LYS A 247 -1.00 -9.16 6.36
C LYS A 247 -0.81 -7.77 5.74
N GLY A 248 -0.16 -6.85 6.46
CA GLY A 248 0.24 -5.57 5.88
C GLY A 248 1.36 -5.65 4.87
N GLY A 249 2.04 -6.79 4.78
CA GLY A 249 3.01 -7.05 3.72
C GLY A 249 2.38 -7.50 2.39
N SER A 250 1.05 -7.58 2.30
CA SER A 250 0.34 -7.98 1.07
C SER A 250 0.59 -6.97 -0.05
N ALA A 251 0.77 -7.48 -1.27
CA ALA A 251 1.17 -6.65 -2.40
C ALA A 251 0.64 -7.21 -3.72
N VAL A 252 0.78 -6.45 -4.80
CA VAL A 252 0.61 -6.97 -6.15
C VAL A 252 1.57 -8.13 -6.38
N MET A 253 1.07 -9.22 -6.96
CA MET A 253 1.87 -10.41 -7.26
C MET A 253 3.12 -10.04 -8.07
N GLY A 254 4.28 -10.52 -7.61
CA GLY A 254 5.58 -10.23 -8.22
C GLY A 254 6.34 -9.05 -7.60
N ASN A 255 5.66 -8.09 -6.95
CA ASN A 255 6.34 -6.98 -6.26
C ASN A 255 7.11 -7.45 -5.02
N LYS A 256 6.66 -8.57 -4.42
CA LYS A 256 7.30 -9.27 -3.31
C LYS A 256 7.43 -10.76 -3.62
N VAL A 257 8.41 -11.38 -2.97
CA VAL A 257 8.56 -12.85 -2.96
C VAL A 257 8.29 -13.29 -1.54
N HIS A 258 7.22 -14.03 -1.32
CA HIS A 258 7.03 -14.73 -0.05
C HIS A 258 7.59 -16.16 -0.15
N PRO A 259 8.22 -16.68 0.93
CA PRO A 259 8.79 -18.02 0.94
C PRO A 259 7.74 -19.14 1.04
N TYR A 260 6.45 -18.79 1.10
CA TYR A 260 5.33 -19.73 1.26
C TYR A 260 4.32 -19.52 0.13
N ARG A 261 3.47 -20.53 -0.09
CA ARG A 261 2.36 -20.40 -1.05
C ARG A 261 1.42 -19.28 -0.62
N GLU A 262 1.36 -18.23 -1.43
CA GLU A 262 0.52 -17.07 -1.20
C GLU A 262 -0.93 -17.40 -1.56
N ARG A 263 -1.89 -17.00 -0.70
CA ARG A 263 -3.29 -16.93 -1.13
C ARG A 263 -3.40 -15.74 -2.08
N THR A 264 -4.02 -15.96 -3.23
CA THR A 264 -4.16 -14.92 -4.25
C THR A 264 -5.61 -14.46 -4.33
N GLU A 265 -5.82 -13.15 -4.40
CA GLU A 265 -7.14 -12.55 -4.60
C GLU A 265 -7.06 -11.59 -5.79
N SER A 266 -8.17 -11.39 -6.50
CA SER A 266 -8.21 -10.45 -7.62
C SER A 266 -8.79 -9.12 -7.14
N ALA A 267 -8.11 -8.02 -7.47
CA ALA A 267 -8.56 -6.66 -7.17
C ALA A 267 -8.90 -5.91 -8.47
N PRO A 268 -10.02 -5.16 -8.52
CA PRO A 268 -10.28 -4.27 -9.64
C PRO A 268 -9.25 -3.13 -9.66
N LEU A 269 -8.90 -2.66 -10.84
CA LEU A 269 -7.91 -1.61 -11.02
C LEU A 269 -8.55 -0.25 -11.31
N THR A 270 -8.03 0.81 -10.70
CA THR A 270 -8.32 2.19 -11.09
C THR A 270 -7.07 3.08 -10.94
N THR A 271 -7.25 4.39 -11.14
CA THR A 271 -6.19 5.42 -11.03
C THR A 271 -6.63 6.50 -10.05
N LEU A 272 -5.67 7.20 -9.45
CA LEU A 272 -5.96 8.38 -8.63
C LEU A 272 -6.64 9.49 -9.43
N ASP A 273 -6.30 9.63 -10.71
CA ASP A 273 -6.97 10.56 -11.62
C ASP A 273 -8.43 10.16 -11.90
N ALA A 274 -8.75 8.85 -11.96
CA ALA A 274 -10.13 8.38 -12.06
C ALA A 274 -10.92 8.66 -10.78
N MET A 275 -10.32 8.42 -9.62
CA MET A 275 -10.93 8.80 -8.34
C MET A 275 -11.18 10.32 -8.27
N LEU A 276 -10.21 11.16 -8.65
CA LEU A 276 -10.34 12.62 -8.64
C LEU A 276 -11.50 13.15 -9.52
N ARG A 277 -11.84 12.43 -10.60
CA ARG A 277 -12.98 12.79 -11.46
C ARG A 277 -14.32 12.61 -10.75
N VAL A 278 -14.47 11.54 -9.98
CA VAL A 278 -15.74 11.16 -9.35
C VAL A 278 -15.86 11.61 -7.90
N GLU A 279 -14.74 11.95 -7.26
CA GLU A 279 -14.68 12.36 -5.86
C GLU A 279 -14.16 13.80 -5.72
N PRO A 280 -15.05 14.80 -5.64
CA PRO A 280 -14.69 16.20 -5.46
C PRO A 280 -13.86 16.47 -4.21
N GLY A 281 -14.06 15.69 -3.14
CA GLY A 281 -13.36 15.87 -1.87
C GLY A 281 -11.84 15.66 -1.95
N LEU A 282 -11.34 14.92 -2.95
CA LEU A 282 -9.89 14.78 -3.20
C LEU A 282 -9.22 16.11 -3.57
N ARG A 283 -9.98 17.14 -3.95
CA ARG A 283 -9.44 18.49 -4.20
C ARG A 283 -8.97 19.21 -2.92
N ARG A 284 -9.46 18.76 -1.75
CA ARG A 284 -9.14 19.34 -0.43
C ARG A 284 -8.16 18.46 0.38
N LEU A 285 -7.35 17.64 -0.27
CA LEU A 285 -6.34 16.82 0.41
C LEU A 285 -5.24 17.70 1.03
N LEU A 286 -5.19 17.71 2.36
CA LEU A 286 -4.06 18.29 3.09
C LEU A 286 -2.89 17.31 3.14
N VAL A 287 -3.19 16.06 3.50
CA VAL A 287 -2.20 15.01 3.67
C VAL A 287 -2.63 13.80 2.84
N ALA A 288 -1.67 13.16 2.19
CA ALA A 288 -1.83 11.82 1.63
C ALA A 288 -0.79 10.88 2.23
N LYS A 289 -1.18 9.63 2.46
CA LYS A 289 -0.29 8.51 2.73
C LYS A 289 -0.30 7.58 1.52
N ILE A 290 0.87 7.12 1.08
CA ILE A 290 1.03 6.10 0.04
C ILE A 290 1.99 5.02 0.56
N ASP A 291 1.45 3.85 0.86
CA ASP A 291 2.20 2.68 1.31
C ASP A 291 1.48 1.43 0.77
N ILE A 292 1.89 0.99 -0.43
CA ILE A 292 1.24 -0.09 -1.19
C ILE A 292 2.27 -1.12 -1.63
N GLU A 293 3.32 -1.25 -0.82
CA GLU A 293 4.30 -2.33 -0.82
C GLU A 293 4.94 -2.58 -2.21
N GLY A 294 5.38 -1.49 -2.85
CA GLY A 294 6.15 -1.52 -4.10
C GLY A 294 5.39 -1.02 -5.33
N ASN A 295 4.08 -0.81 -5.23
CA ASN A 295 3.29 -0.32 -6.36
C ASN A 295 3.24 1.22 -6.47
N GLU A 296 4.02 1.94 -5.65
CA GLU A 296 3.98 3.40 -5.53
C GLU A 296 4.31 4.10 -6.86
N GLY A 297 5.36 3.66 -7.55
CA GLY A 297 5.74 4.23 -8.85
C GLY A 297 4.62 4.09 -9.88
N ARG A 298 3.95 2.93 -9.92
CA ARG A 298 2.80 2.73 -10.81
C ARG A 298 1.60 3.57 -10.36
N ALA A 299 1.32 3.67 -9.07
CA ALA A 299 0.22 4.53 -8.59
C ALA A 299 0.40 5.99 -9.00
N LEU A 300 1.64 6.52 -8.93
CA LEU A 300 1.96 7.89 -9.33
C LEU A 300 1.84 8.11 -10.85
N GLN A 301 2.09 7.09 -11.68
CA GLN A 301 1.81 7.15 -13.14
C GLN A 301 0.31 7.37 -13.42
N GLY A 302 -0.58 6.93 -12.51
CA GLY A 302 -2.02 7.14 -12.58
C GLY A 302 -2.52 8.38 -11.84
N ALA A 303 -1.61 9.25 -11.37
CA ALA A 303 -1.93 10.41 -10.53
C ALA A 303 -1.55 11.75 -11.18
N VAL A 304 -1.39 11.78 -12.51
CA VAL A 304 -0.85 12.92 -13.25
C VAL A 304 -1.66 14.19 -13.00
N ARG A 305 -2.99 14.11 -13.10
CA ARG A 305 -3.88 15.25 -12.85
C ARG A 305 -3.96 15.58 -11.37
N LEU A 306 -4.03 14.58 -10.49
CA LEU A 306 -4.04 14.81 -9.05
C LEU A 306 -2.80 15.59 -8.60
N LEU A 307 -1.62 15.15 -9.00
CA LEU A 307 -0.35 15.78 -8.64
C LEU A 307 -0.16 17.16 -9.30
N ARG A 308 -0.70 17.37 -10.49
CA ARG A 308 -0.57 18.66 -11.20
C ARG A 308 -1.59 19.70 -10.73
N GLU A 309 -2.85 19.31 -10.57
CA GLU A 309 -3.97 20.22 -10.36
C GLU A 309 -4.24 20.44 -8.87
N VAL A 310 -4.12 19.40 -8.05
CA VAL A 310 -4.49 19.40 -6.64
C VAL A 310 -3.55 18.58 -5.73
N PRO A 311 -2.21 18.77 -5.82
CA PRO A 311 -1.27 17.95 -5.05
C PRO A 311 -1.50 18.10 -3.54
N PRO A 312 -1.56 17.01 -2.77
CA PRO A 312 -1.59 17.08 -1.31
C PRO A 312 -0.46 17.96 -0.77
N CYS A 313 -0.72 18.81 0.21
CA CYS A 313 0.34 19.69 0.73
C CYS A 313 1.45 18.92 1.45
N TYR A 314 1.08 17.79 2.07
CA TYR A 314 2.00 16.85 2.69
C TYR A 314 1.78 15.43 2.16
N LEU A 315 2.87 14.68 2.03
CA LEU A 315 2.88 13.30 1.55
C LEU A 315 3.73 12.43 2.46
N LEU A 316 3.13 11.43 3.09
CA LEU A 316 3.82 10.32 3.74
C LEU A 316 3.92 9.16 2.75
N ILE A 317 5.12 8.80 2.29
CA ILE A 317 5.28 7.76 1.27
C ILE A 317 6.34 6.72 1.66
N GLU A 318 6.04 5.44 1.41
CA GLU A 318 6.98 4.35 1.59
C GLU A 318 7.65 3.95 0.26
N LEU A 319 8.98 4.07 0.16
CA LEU A 319 9.78 3.78 -1.04
C LEU A 319 10.83 2.69 -0.77
N LYS A 320 10.37 1.45 -0.59
CA LYS A 320 11.28 0.31 -0.44
C LYS A 320 11.93 -0.05 -1.77
N ALA A 321 13.20 0.31 -1.95
CA ALA A 321 13.94 0.16 -3.21
C ALA A 321 13.83 -1.25 -3.83
N ARG A 322 13.90 -2.31 -3.00
CA ARG A 322 13.76 -3.70 -3.45
C ARG A 322 12.39 -4.06 -4.02
N PHE A 323 11.32 -3.42 -3.57
CA PHE A 323 9.96 -3.69 -4.04
C PHE A 323 9.63 -2.86 -5.28
N LEU A 324 10.05 -1.59 -5.30
CA LEU A 324 9.99 -0.74 -6.48
C LEU A 324 10.71 -1.38 -7.67
N ALA A 325 11.92 -1.89 -7.46
CA ALA A 325 12.70 -2.55 -8.53
C ALA A 325 11.95 -3.74 -9.14
N LYS A 326 11.27 -4.55 -8.31
CA LYS A 326 10.44 -5.67 -8.79
C LYS A 326 9.18 -5.21 -9.52
N ALA A 327 8.62 -4.07 -9.11
CA ALA A 327 7.50 -3.43 -9.80
C ALA A 327 7.92 -2.67 -11.08
N GLY A 328 9.21 -2.66 -11.43
CA GLY A 328 9.73 -1.98 -12.62
C GLY A 328 9.87 -0.46 -12.45
N SER A 329 10.16 0.00 -11.23
CA SER A 329 10.51 1.39 -10.94
C SER A 329 11.66 1.49 -9.92
N SER A 330 12.07 2.70 -9.58
CA SER A 330 13.16 2.98 -8.63
C SER A 330 12.80 4.13 -7.71
N VAL A 331 13.49 4.20 -6.56
CA VAL A 331 13.35 5.34 -5.62
C VAL A 331 13.62 6.67 -6.35
N LYS A 332 14.61 6.69 -7.25
CA LYS A 332 14.97 7.89 -8.00
C LYS A 332 13.85 8.35 -8.93
N GLU A 333 13.29 7.44 -9.73
CA GLU A 333 12.19 7.80 -10.65
C GLU A 333 10.97 8.32 -9.89
N VAL A 334 10.62 7.70 -8.76
CA VAL A 334 9.53 8.18 -7.90
C VAL A 334 9.85 9.56 -7.33
N ALA A 335 11.07 9.78 -6.85
CA ALA A 335 11.51 11.07 -6.36
C ALA A 335 11.49 12.17 -7.45
N ASP A 336 11.87 11.84 -8.69
CA ASP A 336 11.84 12.77 -9.82
C ASP A 336 10.40 13.19 -10.18
N VAL A 337 9.45 12.25 -10.16
CA VAL A 337 8.02 12.53 -10.37
C VAL A 337 7.47 13.45 -9.29
N LEU A 338 7.78 13.16 -8.01
CA LEU A 338 7.34 13.99 -6.88
C LEU A 338 8.00 15.37 -6.88
N ALA A 339 9.28 15.46 -7.24
CA ALA A 339 9.99 16.73 -7.41
C ALA A 339 9.32 17.59 -8.50
N SER A 340 8.94 16.97 -9.62
CA SER A 340 8.23 17.63 -10.72
C SER A 340 6.83 18.08 -10.33
N ALA A 341 6.19 17.37 -9.39
CA ALA A 341 4.92 17.75 -8.76
C ALA A 341 5.07 18.79 -7.62
N GLY A 342 6.26 19.36 -7.43
CA GLY A 342 6.49 20.45 -6.49
C GLY A 342 6.84 20.03 -5.06
N TYR A 343 7.11 18.75 -4.78
CA TYR A 343 7.56 18.31 -3.47
C TYR A 343 9.07 18.57 -3.24
N ASP A 344 9.45 18.85 -2.00
CA ASP A 344 10.86 18.79 -1.58
C ASP A 344 11.28 17.33 -1.40
N THR A 345 12.16 16.86 -2.29
CA THR A 345 12.69 15.49 -2.31
C THR A 345 14.18 15.43 -1.97
N ALA A 346 14.77 16.51 -1.44
CA ALA A 346 16.22 16.58 -1.15
C ALA A 346 16.70 15.48 -0.18
N LYS A 347 15.81 15.00 0.69
CA LYS A 347 16.08 13.91 1.65
C LYS A 347 15.70 12.53 1.14
N VAL A 348 15.17 12.40 -0.08
CA VAL A 348 14.82 11.09 -0.65
C VAL A 348 16.07 10.46 -1.25
N HIS A 349 16.56 9.40 -0.61
CA HIS A 349 17.75 8.69 -1.04
C HIS A 349 17.60 7.19 -0.78
N ALA A 350 18.23 6.35 -1.59
CA ALA A 350 18.18 4.91 -1.39
C ALA A 350 18.70 4.52 0.01
N GLY A 351 17.99 3.59 0.67
CA GLY A 351 18.38 3.06 1.99
C GLY A 351 17.46 3.45 3.16
N GLN A 352 16.58 4.44 2.96
CA GLN A 352 15.44 4.68 3.85
C GLN A 352 14.15 4.16 3.20
N ASP A 353 13.17 3.80 4.04
CA ASP A 353 11.92 3.21 3.57
C ASP A 353 10.75 4.19 3.60
N THR A 354 10.63 5.09 4.58
CA THR A 354 9.48 6.01 4.68
C THR A 354 9.91 7.48 4.71
N TYR A 355 9.20 8.33 3.97
CA TYR A 355 9.50 9.75 3.82
C TYR A 355 8.28 10.60 4.11
N TRP A 356 8.50 11.73 4.77
CA TRP A 356 7.53 12.81 4.87
C TRP A 356 7.99 13.95 3.98
N LEU A 357 7.20 14.24 2.95
CA LEU A 357 7.47 15.24 1.94
C LEU A 357 6.44 16.37 2.07
N GLU A 358 6.86 17.57 1.74
CA GLU A 358 6.02 18.76 1.73
C GLU A 358 6.16 19.49 0.39
N GLN A 359 5.12 20.20 -0.02
CA GLN A 359 5.18 21.09 -1.18
C GLN A 359 6.21 22.20 -0.91
N ARG A 360 7.12 22.45 -1.87
CA ARG A 360 8.14 23.51 -1.77
C ARG A 360 7.51 24.89 -1.55
N ASP A 361 6.38 25.13 -2.19
CA ASP A 361 5.52 26.29 -1.95
C ASP A 361 4.30 25.88 -1.12
N LEU A 362 4.57 25.59 0.16
CA LEU A 362 3.54 25.15 1.11
C LEU A 362 2.44 26.21 1.29
N GLN A 363 2.79 27.49 1.33
CA GLN A 363 1.83 28.57 1.50
C GLN A 363 0.83 28.64 0.34
N ARG A 364 1.31 28.50 -0.91
CA ARG A 364 0.41 28.41 -2.08
C ARG A 364 -0.46 27.17 -2.03
N CYS A 365 0.07 26.03 -1.60
CA CYS A 365 -0.73 24.83 -1.44
C CYS A 365 -1.85 25.01 -0.40
N LEU A 366 -1.54 25.60 0.77
CA LEU A 366 -2.52 25.89 1.81
C LEU A 366 -3.57 26.92 1.35
N ALA A 367 -3.16 27.96 0.63
CA ALA A 367 -4.07 28.94 0.05
C ALA A 367 -5.06 28.30 -0.95
N ARG A 368 -4.61 27.33 -1.75
CA ARG A 368 -5.47 26.53 -2.65
C ARG A 368 -6.54 25.77 -1.86
N LEU A 369 -6.17 25.15 -0.74
CA LEU A 369 -7.12 24.42 0.11
C LEU A 369 -8.14 25.37 0.75
N ALA A 370 -7.70 26.55 1.23
CA ALA A 370 -8.58 27.58 1.77
C ALA A 370 -9.58 28.11 0.72
N ALA A 371 -9.17 28.19 -0.55
CA ALA A 371 -10.03 28.56 -1.68
C ALA A 371 -10.95 27.41 -2.17
N GLY A 372 -11.12 26.35 -1.38
CA GLY A 372 -12.00 25.22 -1.70
C GLY A 372 -11.37 24.15 -2.61
N GLY A 373 -10.06 24.16 -2.78
CA GLY A 373 -9.34 23.14 -3.56
C GLY A 373 -9.42 23.33 -5.08
N LYS A 374 -9.90 24.48 -5.57
CA LYS A 374 -9.89 24.79 -7.01
C LYS A 374 -8.45 24.92 -7.50
N PRO A 375 -8.09 24.39 -8.68
CA PRO A 375 -6.78 24.66 -9.28
C PRO A 375 -6.57 26.17 -9.36
N ALA A 376 -5.34 26.64 -9.10
CA ALA A 376 -5.02 28.03 -9.37
C ALA A 376 -5.32 28.30 -10.85
N THR A 377 -6.23 29.23 -11.15
CA THR A 377 -6.42 29.71 -12.52
C THR A 377 -5.06 30.21 -12.99
N THR A 378 -4.51 29.58 -14.02
CA THR A 378 -3.37 30.12 -14.76
C THR A 378 -3.82 31.49 -15.27
N ALA A 379 -3.31 32.54 -14.63
CA ALA A 379 -3.45 33.92 -15.09
C ALA A 379 -2.59 34.14 -16.32
#